data_AF-A0A7F8Q8G6-F1
#
_entry.id   AF-A0A7F8Q8G6-F1
#
_cell.length_a   1.000
_cell.length_b   1.000
_cell.length_c   1.000
_cell.angle_alpha   90.00
_cell.angle_beta   90.00
_cell.angle_gamma   90.00
#
_symmetry.space_group_name_H-M   'P 1'
#
loop_
_entity.id
_entity.type
_entity.pdbx_description
1 polymer ?
#
loop_
_entity_poly.entity_id
_entity_poly.type
_entity_poly.pdbx_seq_one_letter_code
_entity_poly.pdbx_strand_id
1 'polypeptide(L)'
;IFAPFLQGHNTELSPATLEKRRRRKQERDRKKRKRRELRAKEKVAKATEAAKPPHELSHEQPHEEVQPGLLFNKVEVTEEQAASKAQRRKEKRQKLKGNLAPLTGRNYRQLLERLQARQARLEELRDQDEGKARELESKMQWTNLLYKAEGVRIRDDEHLLQEALKRKEKRHEQRKRRWEKRTAQVVEKMQQRQDKRRQNLRKKKVARAERRLEKARKKGRILPQDLERAGLA
;
A
#
# COMPACT_ATOMS: atom_id res chain seq x y z
N ILE A 1 3.62 45.25 -35.49
CA ILE A 1 2.28 45.60 -34.97
C ILE A 1 2.02 44.69 -33.78
N PHE A 2 2.05 45.26 -32.58
CA PHE A 2 1.98 44.59 -31.28
C PHE A 2 0.56 44.11 -30.96
N ALA A 3 0.39 42.90 -30.43
CA ALA A 3 -0.84 42.47 -29.75
C ALA A 3 -0.73 42.77 -28.24
N PRO A 4 -1.70 43.47 -27.63
CA PRO A 4 -1.60 43.87 -26.24
C PRO A 4 -2.03 42.76 -25.27
N PHE A 5 -1.33 42.75 -24.15
CA PHE A 5 -1.56 41.97 -22.94
C PHE A 5 -2.98 42.21 -22.38
N LEU A 6 -3.86 41.21 -22.45
CA LEU A 6 -5.18 41.25 -21.83
C LEU A 6 -5.05 41.20 -20.31
N GLN A 7 -5.55 42.26 -19.68
CA GLN A 7 -5.67 42.47 -18.25
C GLN A 7 -6.35 41.28 -17.54
N GLY A 8 -5.83 40.92 -16.36
CA GLY A 8 -6.43 39.94 -15.49
C GLY A 8 -7.84 40.36 -15.07
N HIS A 9 -8.84 39.65 -15.59
CA HIS A 9 -10.19 39.71 -15.09
C HIS A 9 -10.17 39.18 -13.64
N ASN A 10 -10.38 40.07 -12.67
CA ASN A 10 -10.88 39.65 -11.35
C ASN A 10 -12.25 39.04 -11.60
N THR A 11 -12.32 37.73 -11.83
CA THR A 11 -13.59 37.02 -11.83
C THR A 11 -14.06 36.96 -10.39
N GLU A 12 -14.82 37.97 -9.98
CA GLU A 12 -15.65 37.87 -8.78
C GLU A 12 -16.45 36.58 -8.92
N LEU A 13 -16.15 35.63 -8.05
CA LEU A 13 -16.84 34.35 -8.00
C LEU A 13 -18.34 34.64 -7.88
N SER A 14 -19.12 34.22 -8.87
CA SER A 14 -20.58 34.38 -8.91
C SER A 14 -21.19 34.09 -7.53
N PRO A 15 -22.20 34.86 -7.06
CA PRO A 15 -22.76 34.74 -5.72
C PRO A 15 -23.15 33.30 -5.36
N ALA A 16 -23.65 32.53 -6.34
CA ALA A 16 -23.98 31.12 -6.19
C ALA A 16 -22.77 30.22 -5.81
N THR A 17 -21.57 30.55 -6.31
CA THR A 17 -20.33 29.84 -5.97
C THR A 17 -19.80 30.22 -4.59
N LEU A 18 -19.98 31.48 -4.16
CA LEU A 18 -19.66 31.94 -2.81
C LEU A 18 -20.58 31.30 -1.76
N GLU A 19 -21.88 31.18 -2.05
CA GLU A 19 -22.83 30.48 -1.18
C GLU A 19 -22.50 28.99 -1.02
N LYS A 20 -22.19 28.28 -2.12
CA LYS A 20 -21.74 26.88 -2.06
C LYS A 20 -20.47 26.74 -1.21
N ARG A 21 -19.55 27.70 -1.30
CA ARG A 21 -18.33 27.73 -0.48
C ARG A 21 -18.62 27.99 1.00
N ARG A 22 -19.55 28.91 1.31
CA ARG A 22 -20.02 29.18 2.68
C ARG A 22 -20.69 27.94 3.30
N ARG A 23 -21.58 27.27 2.57
CA ARG A 23 -22.23 26.01 3.01
C ARG A 23 -21.21 24.91 3.29
N ARG A 24 -20.25 24.69 2.39
CA ARG A 24 -19.16 23.71 2.58
C ARG A 24 -18.27 24.04 3.79
N LYS A 25 -18.03 25.33 4.08
CA LYS A 25 -17.26 25.75 5.25
C LYS A 25 -18.03 25.46 6.55
N GLN A 26 -19.32 25.81 6.61
CA GLN A 26 -20.19 25.53 7.75
C GLN A 26 -20.31 24.02 8.03
N GLU A 27 -20.45 23.20 6.99
CA GLU A 27 -20.50 21.74 7.12
C GLU A 27 -19.18 21.17 7.68
N ARG A 28 -18.03 21.63 7.18
CA ARG A 28 -16.71 21.23 7.70
C ARG A 28 -16.54 21.63 9.16
N ASP A 29 -16.98 22.83 9.53
CA ASP A 29 -16.88 23.31 10.91
C ASP A 29 -17.79 22.52 11.85
N ARG A 30 -19.02 22.17 11.42
CA ARG A 30 -19.92 21.28 12.18
C ARG A 30 -19.31 19.88 12.39
N LYS A 31 -18.72 19.29 11.34
CA LYS A 31 -18.05 17.98 11.42
C LYS A 31 -16.82 18.02 12.33
N LYS A 32 -16.08 19.13 12.30
CA LYS A 32 -14.91 19.35 13.16
C LYS A 32 -15.30 19.51 14.64
N ARG A 33 -16.40 20.20 14.94
CA ARG A 33 -16.96 20.32 16.31
C ARG A 33 -17.38 18.95 16.86
N LYS A 34 -18.19 18.19 16.11
CA LYS A 34 -18.60 16.82 16.50
C LYS A 34 -17.40 15.90 16.80
N ARG A 35 -16.36 15.94 15.96
CA ARG A 35 -15.14 15.14 16.19
C ARG A 35 -14.36 15.56 17.43
N ARG A 36 -14.37 16.86 17.79
CA ARG A 36 -13.74 17.35 19.02
C ARG A 36 -14.53 16.93 20.25
N GLU A 37 -15.86 16.99 20.20
CA GLU A 37 -16.74 16.52 21.27
C GLU A 37 -16.58 15.02 21.52
N LEU A 38 -16.56 14.19 20.47
CA LEU A 38 -16.33 12.74 20.63
C LEU A 38 -14.97 12.44 21.27
N ARG A 39 -13.91 13.14 20.86
CA ARG A 39 -12.58 13.01 21.47
C ARG A 39 -12.52 13.50 22.91
N ALA A 40 -13.29 14.54 23.24
CA ALA A 40 -13.39 15.01 24.62
C ALA A 40 -14.14 13.99 25.49
N LYS A 41 -15.25 13.43 25.00
CA LYS A 41 -15.98 12.34 25.67
C LYS A 41 -15.12 11.09 25.87
N GLU A 42 -14.36 10.69 24.86
CA GLU A 42 -13.42 9.56 24.95
C GLU A 42 -12.32 9.80 25.99
N LYS A 43 -11.78 11.03 26.05
CA LYS A 43 -10.78 11.40 27.07
C LYS A 43 -11.37 11.39 28.48
N VAL A 44 -12.61 11.87 28.66
CA VAL A 44 -13.30 11.84 29.95
C VAL A 44 -13.60 10.40 30.36
N ALA A 45 -14.10 9.57 29.43
CA ALA A 45 -14.36 8.15 29.68
C ALA A 45 -13.08 7.40 30.09
N LYS A 46 -11.97 7.66 29.39
CA LYS A 46 -10.66 7.08 29.72
C LYS A 46 -10.11 7.57 31.07
N ALA A 47 -10.36 8.83 31.43
CA ALA A 47 -9.99 9.36 32.75
C ALA A 47 -10.84 8.78 33.88
N THR A 48 -12.14 8.51 33.64
CA THR A 48 -13.02 7.85 34.61
C THR A 48 -12.71 6.36 34.77
N GLU A 49 -12.24 5.70 33.71
CA GLU A 49 -11.80 4.30 33.76
C GLU A 49 -10.45 4.15 34.48
N ALA A 50 -9.55 5.11 34.34
CA ALA A 50 -8.26 5.16 35.04
C ALA A 50 -8.36 5.56 36.52
N ALA A 51 -9.53 6.02 37.00
CA ALA A 51 -9.75 6.45 38.39
C ALA A 51 -10.41 5.38 39.29
N LYS A 52 -10.62 4.15 38.80
CA LYS A 52 -11.05 3.03 39.65
C LYS A 52 -9.82 2.35 40.28
N PRO A 53 -9.71 2.26 41.64
CA PRO A 53 -8.61 1.57 42.30
C PRO A 53 -8.70 0.04 42.16
N PRO A 54 -7.60 -0.71 42.34
CA PRO A 54 -7.56 -2.16 42.16
C PRO A 54 -8.26 -2.88 43.32
N HIS A 55 -9.14 -3.81 42.99
CA HIS A 55 -9.75 -4.73 43.95
C HIS A 55 -8.71 -5.81 44.28
N GLU A 56 -8.18 -5.79 45.51
CA GLU A 56 -7.52 -6.95 46.12
C GLU A 56 -8.57 -8.03 46.38
N LEU A 57 -8.34 -9.26 45.90
CA LEU A 57 -9.07 -10.44 46.35
C LEU A 57 -8.08 -11.59 46.56
N SER A 58 -8.09 -12.03 47.81
CA SER A 58 -7.33 -13.10 48.43
C SER A 58 -7.41 -14.43 47.69
N HIS A 59 -6.30 -15.17 47.73
CA HIS A 59 -6.27 -16.59 47.45
C HIS A 59 -7.01 -17.37 48.53
N GLU A 60 -8.08 -18.08 48.16
CA GLU A 60 -8.40 -19.41 48.69
C GLU A 60 -8.92 -20.27 47.53
N GLN A 61 -8.27 -21.42 47.31
CA GLN A 61 -8.78 -22.47 46.41
C GLN A 61 -9.87 -23.26 47.15
N PRO A 62 -10.88 -23.85 46.47
CA PRO A 62 -10.66 -25.19 45.92
C PRO A 62 -11.48 -25.56 44.66
N HIS A 63 -11.03 -26.65 44.03
CA HIS A 63 -11.76 -27.60 43.18
C HIS A 63 -11.94 -27.36 41.66
N GLU A 64 -11.65 -28.47 40.97
CA GLU A 64 -12.15 -28.98 39.68
C GLU A 64 -11.44 -28.62 38.37
N GLU A 65 -10.91 -29.70 37.78
CA GLU A 65 -10.54 -29.96 36.38
C GLU A 65 -10.63 -28.78 35.41
N VAL A 66 -9.59 -27.97 35.40
CA VAL A 66 -9.41 -26.94 34.38
C VAL A 66 -8.96 -27.65 33.11
N GLN A 67 -9.87 -27.77 32.14
CA GLN A 67 -9.55 -28.01 30.73
C GLN A 67 -8.29 -27.20 30.38
N PRO A 68 -7.30 -27.73 29.64
CA PRO A 68 -6.04 -27.04 29.39
C PRO A 68 -6.27 -25.81 28.51
N GLY A 69 -6.71 -24.73 29.16
CA GLY A 69 -6.87 -23.41 28.61
C GLY A 69 -5.50 -22.79 28.54
N LEU A 70 -5.10 -22.41 27.33
CA LEU A 70 -3.84 -21.72 27.06
C LEU A 70 -3.76 -20.43 27.90
N LEU A 71 -3.14 -20.51 29.07
CA LEU A 71 -2.78 -19.36 29.89
C LEU A 71 -1.54 -18.72 29.25
N PHE A 72 -1.63 -17.42 28.94
CA PHE A 72 -0.65 -16.65 28.16
C PHE A 72 0.81 -16.70 28.69
N ASN A 73 1.04 -17.22 29.90
CA ASN A 73 2.37 -17.38 30.51
C ASN A 73 2.79 -18.83 30.85
N LYS A 74 1.94 -19.84 30.66
CA LYS A 74 2.31 -21.24 30.92
C LYS A 74 1.86 -22.12 29.76
N VAL A 75 2.80 -22.42 28.87
CA VAL A 75 2.63 -23.46 27.86
C VAL A 75 2.99 -24.78 28.54
N GLU A 76 1.98 -25.52 28.96
CA GLU A 76 2.15 -26.93 29.33
C GLU A 76 2.11 -27.75 28.05
N VAL A 77 3.29 -28.19 27.60
CA VAL A 77 3.41 -29.13 26.48
C VAL A 77 3.08 -30.51 27.06
N THR A 78 1.84 -30.95 26.90
CA THR A 78 1.46 -32.34 27.15
C THR A 78 2.20 -33.26 26.17
N GLU A 79 2.66 -34.42 26.64
CA GLU A 79 3.34 -35.47 25.86
C GLU A 79 2.40 -36.19 24.88
N GLU A 80 1.52 -35.47 24.19
CA GLU A 80 1.02 -35.97 22.91
C GLU A 80 2.22 -35.96 21.96
N GLN A 81 2.92 -37.11 21.86
CA GLN A 81 4.05 -37.34 20.97
C GLN A 81 3.82 -36.57 19.67
N ALA A 82 4.57 -35.48 19.49
CA ALA A 82 4.41 -34.62 18.33
C ALA A 82 4.75 -35.47 17.11
N ALA A 83 3.69 -35.99 16.44
CA ALA A 83 3.83 -36.90 15.32
C ALA A 83 4.96 -36.43 14.40
N SER A 84 5.89 -37.33 14.08
CA SER A 84 7.07 -37.00 13.28
C SER A 84 6.65 -36.26 12.01
N LYS A 85 7.49 -35.34 11.51
CA LYS A 85 7.19 -34.57 10.29
C LYS A 85 6.76 -35.47 9.12
N ALA A 86 7.26 -36.70 9.07
CA ALA A 86 6.87 -37.73 8.10
C ALA A 86 5.44 -38.25 8.31
N GLN A 87 5.04 -38.56 9.55
CA GLN A 87 3.68 -39.00 9.90
C GLN A 87 2.65 -37.92 9.54
N ARG A 88 2.91 -36.66 9.92
CA ARG A 88 2.05 -35.52 9.57
C ARG A 88 1.88 -35.33 8.05
N ARG A 89 2.93 -35.62 7.25
CA ARG A 89 2.85 -35.57 5.78
C ARG A 89 2.00 -36.71 5.24
N LYS A 90 2.14 -37.92 5.79
CA LYS A 90 1.37 -39.10 5.39
C LYS A 90 -0.12 -38.91 5.69
N GLU A 91 -0.47 -38.44 6.89
CA GLU A 91 -1.84 -38.10 7.28
C GLU A 91 -2.44 -37.03 6.36
N LYS A 92 -1.68 -35.98 6.02
CA LYS A 92 -2.15 -34.95 5.07
C LYS A 92 -2.43 -35.53 3.69
N ARG A 93 -1.62 -36.47 3.20
CA ARG A 93 -1.87 -37.15 1.92
C ARG A 93 -3.11 -38.04 1.99
N GLN A 94 -3.32 -38.76 3.09
CA GLN A 94 -4.52 -39.57 3.30
C GLN A 94 -5.80 -38.74 3.35
N LYS A 95 -5.73 -37.51 3.87
CA LYS A 95 -6.85 -36.56 3.85
C LYS A 95 -7.17 -36.01 2.45
N LEU A 96 -6.29 -36.19 1.46
CA LEU A 96 -6.57 -35.76 0.08
C LEU A 96 -7.44 -36.79 -0.62
N LYS A 97 -8.55 -36.32 -1.18
CA LYS A 97 -9.49 -37.13 -1.96
C LYS A 97 -8.78 -37.64 -3.21
N GLY A 98 -8.71 -38.95 -3.35
CA GLY A 98 -8.04 -39.61 -4.49
C GLY A 98 -6.54 -39.35 -4.59
N ASN A 99 -5.85 -38.97 -3.50
CA ASN A 99 -4.42 -38.60 -3.47
C ASN A 99 -4.04 -37.38 -4.35
N LEU A 100 -5.02 -36.66 -4.91
CA LEU A 100 -4.77 -35.50 -5.76
C LEU A 100 -5.01 -34.20 -4.98
N ALA A 101 -3.97 -33.38 -4.85
CA ALA A 101 -4.09 -32.08 -4.24
C ALA A 101 -4.89 -31.12 -5.15
N PRO A 102 -5.93 -30.43 -4.67
CA PRO A 102 -6.71 -29.54 -5.53
C PRO A 102 -5.90 -28.32 -5.97
N LEU A 103 -6.07 -27.90 -7.22
CA LEU A 103 -5.35 -26.76 -7.81
C LEU A 103 -5.94 -25.44 -7.33
N THR A 104 -5.47 -25.01 -6.17
CA THR A 104 -6.09 -23.96 -5.34
C THR A 104 -5.12 -22.84 -4.98
N GLY A 105 -5.67 -21.67 -4.68
CA GLY A 105 -4.89 -20.51 -4.22
C GLY A 105 -4.55 -19.50 -5.32
N ARG A 106 -3.75 -18.48 -4.96
CA ARG A 106 -3.43 -17.31 -5.80
C ARG A 106 -1.98 -17.31 -6.33
N ASN A 107 -1.29 -18.45 -6.21
CA ASN A 107 0.08 -18.64 -6.68
C ASN A 107 0.07 -19.13 -8.13
N TYR A 108 -0.27 -18.23 -9.06
CA TYR A 108 -0.47 -18.59 -10.46
C TYR A 108 0.74 -19.27 -11.11
N ARG A 109 1.97 -18.93 -10.72
CA ARG A 109 3.20 -19.61 -11.20
C ARG A 109 3.25 -21.08 -10.81
N GLN A 110 3.08 -21.37 -9.51
CA GLN A 110 3.08 -22.74 -9.00
C GLN A 110 1.89 -23.54 -9.53
N LEU A 111 0.75 -22.90 -9.79
CA LEU A 111 -0.41 -23.57 -10.37
C LEU A 111 -0.15 -23.97 -11.83
N LEU A 112 0.47 -23.10 -12.62
CA LEU A 112 0.90 -23.42 -13.99
C LEU A 112 1.89 -24.58 -14.01
N GLU A 113 2.92 -24.54 -13.17
CA GLU A 113 3.92 -25.61 -13.08
C GLU A 113 3.28 -26.96 -12.69
N ARG A 114 2.36 -26.95 -11.72
CA ARG A 114 1.64 -28.16 -11.32
C ARG A 114 0.69 -28.68 -12.41
N LEU A 115 0.11 -27.78 -13.18
CA LEU A 115 -0.79 -28.13 -14.28
C LEU A 115 -0.01 -28.77 -15.44
N GLN A 116 1.10 -28.15 -15.83
CA GLN A 116 2.02 -28.68 -16.83
C GLN A 116 2.59 -30.03 -16.40
N ALA A 117 3.00 -30.18 -15.13
CA ALA A 117 3.46 -31.45 -14.61
C ALA A 117 2.38 -32.55 -14.60
N ARG A 118 1.09 -32.19 -14.50
CA ARG A 118 -0.01 -33.15 -14.64
C ARG A 118 -0.22 -33.55 -16.09
N GLN A 119 -0.21 -32.59 -17.01
CA GLN A 119 -0.34 -32.85 -18.44
C GLN A 119 0.82 -33.73 -18.94
N ALA A 120 2.06 -33.40 -18.60
CA ALA A 120 3.23 -34.19 -18.95
C ALA A 120 3.13 -35.64 -18.46
N ARG A 121 2.69 -35.86 -17.21
CA ARG A 121 2.46 -37.23 -16.70
C ARG A 121 1.37 -37.97 -17.46
N LEU A 122 0.29 -37.30 -17.85
CA LEU A 122 -0.75 -37.92 -18.65
C LEU A 122 -0.25 -38.26 -20.06
N GLU A 123 0.55 -37.39 -20.67
CA GLU A 123 1.18 -37.63 -21.97
C GLU A 123 2.16 -38.80 -21.90
N GLU A 124 3.06 -38.83 -20.91
CA GLU A 124 3.97 -39.96 -20.66
C GLU A 124 3.22 -41.29 -20.47
N LEU A 125 2.09 -41.28 -19.75
CA LEU A 125 1.25 -42.46 -19.58
C LEU A 125 0.46 -42.82 -20.84
N ARG A 126 0.06 -41.86 -21.68
CA ARG A 126 -0.61 -42.12 -22.96
C ARG A 126 0.33 -42.81 -23.94
N ASP A 127 1.59 -42.40 -23.96
CA ASP A 127 2.62 -42.99 -24.82
C ASP A 127 2.95 -44.44 -24.41
N GLN A 128 2.83 -44.78 -23.12
CA GLN A 128 3.07 -46.12 -22.60
C GLN A 128 1.81 -47.01 -22.66
N ASP A 129 0.70 -46.54 -22.07
CA ASP A 129 -0.52 -47.32 -21.81
C ASP A 129 -1.77 -46.41 -21.83
N GLU A 130 -2.49 -46.36 -22.96
CA GLU A 130 -3.71 -45.55 -23.08
C GLU A 130 -4.79 -45.87 -22.02
N GLY A 131 -4.95 -47.15 -21.66
CA GLY A 131 -5.96 -47.57 -20.68
C GLY A 131 -5.73 -46.95 -19.31
N LYS A 132 -4.47 -46.98 -18.83
CA LYS A 132 -4.09 -46.39 -17.53
C LYS A 132 -4.22 -44.86 -17.58
N ALA A 133 -3.91 -44.23 -18.71
CA ALA A 133 -4.12 -42.79 -18.89
C ALA A 133 -5.59 -42.40 -18.75
N ARG A 134 -6.51 -43.12 -19.42
CA ARG A 134 -7.96 -42.86 -19.33
C ARG A 134 -8.51 -43.05 -17.91
N GLU A 135 -8.00 -44.04 -17.17
CA GLU A 135 -8.36 -44.21 -15.76
C GLU A 135 -7.88 -43.05 -14.89
N LEU A 136 -6.65 -42.57 -15.10
CA LEU A 136 -6.12 -41.42 -14.36
C LEU A 136 -6.88 -40.14 -14.69
N GLU A 137 -7.21 -39.90 -15.95
CA GLU A 137 -8.06 -38.78 -16.37
C GLU A 137 -9.44 -38.84 -15.72
N SER A 138 -10.06 -40.02 -15.70
CA SER A 138 -11.35 -40.25 -15.03
C SER A 138 -11.24 -39.95 -13.53
N LYS A 139 -10.21 -40.46 -12.86
CA LYS A 139 -9.93 -40.17 -11.43
C LYS A 139 -9.74 -38.66 -11.21
N MET A 140 -9.04 -37.96 -12.10
CA MET A 140 -8.87 -36.50 -12.04
C MET A 140 -10.20 -35.75 -12.19
N GLN A 141 -11.04 -36.15 -13.15
CA GLN A 141 -12.35 -35.53 -13.37
C GLN A 141 -13.27 -35.73 -12.16
N TRP A 142 -13.36 -36.95 -11.63
CA TRP A 142 -14.20 -37.25 -10.47
C TRP A 142 -13.72 -36.56 -9.20
N THR A 143 -12.41 -36.56 -8.93
CA THR A 143 -11.86 -35.82 -7.78
C THR A 143 -12.09 -34.32 -7.90
N ASN A 144 -11.94 -33.75 -9.11
CA ASN A 144 -12.24 -32.35 -9.37
C ASN A 144 -13.73 -32.01 -9.13
N LEU A 145 -14.66 -32.86 -9.57
CA LEU A 145 -16.08 -32.68 -9.29
C LEU A 145 -16.38 -32.74 -7.79
N LEU A 146 -15.78 -33.69 -7.07
CA LEU A 146 -15.95 -33.84 -5.64
C LEU A 146 -15.44 -32.62 -4.85
N TYR A 147 -14.31 -32.04 -5.27
CA TYR A 147 -13.78 -30.81 -4.68
C TYR A 147 -14.62 -29.58 -5.05
N LYS A 148 -15.16 -29.50 -6.27
CA LYS A 148 -16.09 -28.42 -6.66
C LYS A 148 -17.37 -28.49 -5.83
N ALA A 149 -17.89 -29.69 -5.58
CA ALA A 149 -19.07 -29.92 -4.72
C ALA A 149 -18.81 -29.54 -3.25
N GLU A 150 -17.60 -29.77 -2.74
CA GLU A 150 -17.15 -29.28 -1.43
C GLU A 150 -17.03 -27.73 -1.37
N GLY A 151 -17.10 -27.04 -2.50
CA GLY A 151 -16.96 -25.59 -2.60
C GLY A 151 -15.53 -25.10 -2.81
N VAL A 152 -14.59 -26.02 -3.08
CA VAL A 152 -13.20 -25.68 -3.36
C VAL A 152 -13.09 -25.06 -4.76
N ARG A 153 -12.56 -23.83 -4.84
CA ARG A 153 -12.34 -23.12 -6.12
C ARG A 153 -11.10 -23.65 -6.83
N ILE A 154 -11.31 -24.62 -7.71
CA ILE A 154 -10.27 -25.21 -8.58
C ILE A 154 -9.98 -24.27 -9.77
N ARG A 155 -8.70 -24.09 -10.10
CA ARG A 155 -8.22 -23.29 -11.24
C ARG A 155 -7.33 -24.13 -12.14
N ASP A 156 -7.96 -24.87 -13.05
CA ASP A 156 -7.30 -25.84 -13.94
C ASP A 156 -7.15 -25.34 -15.39
N ASP A 157 -7.40 -24.06 -15.66
CA ASP A 157 -7.28 -23.50 -17.01
C ASP A 157 -5.96 -22.76 -17.18
N GLU A 158 -5.10 -23.24 -18.09
CA GLU A 158 -3.79 -22.65 -18.33
C GLU A 158 -3.88 -21.18 -18.79
N HIS A 159 -4.73 -20.91 -19.77
CA HIS A 159 -4.93 -19.55 -20.30
C HIS A 159 -5.36 -18.57 -19.21
N LEU A 160 -6.33 -18.93 -18.36
CA LEU A 160 -6.80 -18.07 -17.28
C LEU A 160 -5.73 -17.84 -16.22
N LEU A 161 -4.89 -18.86 -15.93
CA LEU A 161 -3.77 -18.73 -15.01
C LEU A 161 -2.69 -17.79 -15.56
N GLN A 162 -2.35 -17.90 -16.85
CA GLN A 162 -1.43 -16.99 -17.52
C GLN A 162 -1.96 -15.55 -17.54
N GLU A 163 -3.24 -15.36 -17.84
CA GLU A 163 -3.87 -14.04 -17.76
C GLU A 163 -3.87 -13.47 -16.34
N ALA A 164 -4.18 -14.29 -15.34
CA ALA A 164 -4.16 -13.87 -13.95
C ALA A 164 -2.75 -13.45 -13.50
N LEU A 165 -1.71 -14.13 -14.00
CA LEU A 165 -0.32 -13.76 -13.83
C LEU A 165 -0.01 -12.41 -14.49
N LYS A 166 -0.38 -12.22 -15.76
CA LYS A 166 -0.24 -10.92 -16.46
C LYS A 166 -0.97 -9.79 -15.72
N ARG A 167 -2.18 -10.02 -15.21
CA ARG A 167 -2.92 -9.03 -14.39
C ARG A 167 -2.22 -8.74 -13.06
N LYS A 168 -1.54 -9.71 -12.46
CA LYS A 168 -0.77 -9.53 -11.22
C LYS A 168 0.47 -8.68 -11.49
N GLU A 169 1.17 -8.93 -12.57
CA GLU A 169 2.36 -8.19 -12.99
C GLU A 169 2.01 -6.74 -13.38
N LYS A 170 0.97 -6.52 -14.19
CA LYS A 170 0.46 -5.17 -14.50
C LYS A 170 0.14 -4.36 -13.23
N ARG A 171 -0.50 -4.97 -12.22
CA ARG A 171 -0.77 -4.29 -10.94
C ARG A 171 0.52 -3.96 -10.17
N HIS A 172 1.52 -4.84 -10.24
CA HIS A 172 2.82 -4.60 -9.62
C HIS A 172 3.55 -3.45 -10.30
N GLU A 173 3.58 -3.41 -11.63
CA GLU A 173 4.15 -2.31 -12.41
C GLU A 173 3.46 -0.98 -12.13
N GLN A 174 2.13 -0.96 -12.09
CA GLN A 174 1.38 0.25 -11.72
C GLN A 174 1.76 0.74 -10.32
N ARG A 175 1.93 -0.18 -9.36
CA ARG A 175 2.39 0.18 -8.01
C ARG A 175 3.81 0.73 -8.03
N LYS A 176 4.73 0.09 -8.76
CA LYS A 176 6.11 0.53 -8.94
C LYS A 176 6.17 1.94 -9.52
N ARG A 177 5.48 2.18 -10.65
CA ARG A 177 5.37 3.49 -11.30
C ARG A 177 4.79 4.56 -10.37
N ARG A 178 3.75 4.23 -9.58
CA ARG A 178 3.17 5.18 -8.61
C ARG A 178 4.18 5.53 -7.51
N TRP A 179 4.99 4.57 -7.07
CA TRP A 179 6.04 4.81 -6.08
C TRP A 179 7.16 5.65 -6.64
N GLU A 180 7.66 5.32 -7.83
CA GLU A 180 8.68 6.10 -8.56
C GLU A 180 8.22 7.55 -8.78
N LYS A 181 6.95 7.76 -9.18
CA LYS A 181 6.39 9.12 -9.31
C LYS A 181 6.39 9.88 -7.98
N ARG A 182 6.09 9.21 -6.87
CA ARG A 182 6.10 9.86 -5.54
C ARG A 182 7.52 10.22 -5.12
N THR A 183 8.49 9.33 -5.31
CA THR A 183 9.89 9.60 -4.95
C THR A 183 10.47 10.72 -5.82
N ALA A 184 10.23 10.68 -7.13
CA ALA A 184 10.61 11.74 -8.05
C ALA A 184 10.01 13.10 -7.64
N GLN A 185 8.71 13.13 -7.32
CA GLN A 185 8.04 14.37 -6.90
C GLN A 185 8.62 14.93 -5.58
N VAL A 186 9.05 14.08 -4.65
CA VAL A 186 9.69 14.52 -3.40
C VAL A 186 11.06 15.16 -3.70
N VAL A 187 11.87 14.51 -4.53
CA VAL A 187 13.18 15.03 -4.95
C VAL A 187 13.03 16.34 -5.70
N GLU A 188 12.10 16.42 -6.64
CA GLU A 188 11.81 17.62 -7.42
C GLU A 188 11.41 18.79 -6.49
N LYS A 189 10.49 18.56 -5.53
CA LYS A 189 10.10 19.59 -4.55
C LYS A 189 11.26 20.05 -3.69
N MET A 190 12.17 19.14 -3.33
CA MET A 190 13.38 19.48 -2.58
C MET A 190 14.31 20.36 -3.41
N GLN A 191 14.57 19.98 -4.67
CA GLN A 191 15.40 20.76 -5.60
C GLN A 191 14.81 22.15 -5.85
N GLN A 192 13.51 22.24 -6.17
CA GLN A 192 12.82 23.52 -6.37
C GLN A 192 12.95 24.46 -5.15
N ARG A 193 12.90 23.93 -3.92
CA ARG A 193 13.12 24.73 -2.70
C ARG A 193 14.57 25.23 -2.61
N GLN A 194 15.54 24.36 -2.90
CA GLN A 194 16.95 24.75 -2.91
C GLN A 194 17.24 25.79 -4.00
N ASP A 195 16.70 25.61 -5.20
CA ASP A 195 16.90 26.53 -6.33
C ASP A 195 16.29 27.89 -6.05
N LYS A 196 15.07 27.94 -5.50
CA LYS A 196 14.46 29.19 -5.01
C LYS A 196 15.35 29.89 -3.99
N ARG A 197 15.93 29.15 -3.04
CA ARG A 197 16.87 29.72 -2.05
C ARG A 197 18.13 30.26 -2.74
N ARG A 198 18.73 29.51 -3.67
CA ARG A 198 19.93 29.94 -4.43
C ARG A 198 19.64 31.20 -5.25
N GLN A 199 18.52 31.24 -5.96
CA GLN A 199 18.09 32.42 -6.73
C GLN A 199 17.86 33.63 -5.83
N ASN A 200 17.18 33.47 -4.68
CA ASN A 200 16.97 34.57 -3.74
C ASN A 200 18.29 35.09 -3.15
N LEU A 201 19.25 34.20 -2.86
CA LEU A 201 20.59 34.61 -2.41
C LEU A 201 21.35 35.36 -3.51
N ARG A 202 21.29 34.90 -4.76
CA ARG A 202 21.88 35.61 -5.92
C ARG A 202 21.27 37.01 -6.08
N LYS A 203 19.94 37.12 -6.08
CA LYS A 203 19.22 38.40 -6.14
C LYS A 203 19.62 39.33 -4.99
N LYS A 204 19.75 38.82 -3.76
CA LYS A 204 20.23 39.61 -2.61
C LYS A 204 21.67 40.10 -2.78
N LYS A 205 22.56 39.29 -3.35
CA LYS A 205 23.95 39.70 -3.65
C LYS A 205 23.98 40.80 -4.70
N VAL A 206 23.25 40.63 -5.80
CA VAL A 206 23.13 41.63 -6.88
C VAL A 206 22.55 42.94 -6.34
N ALA A 207 21.42 42.90 -5.63
CA ALA A 207 20.81 44.09 -5.05
C ALA A 207 21.73 44.81 -4.03
N ARG A 208 22.57 44.07 -3.29
CA ARG A 208 23.59 44.68 -2.42
C ARG A 208 24.67 45.39 -3.22
N ALA A 209 25.11 44.81 -4.33
CA ALA A 209 26.07 45.43 -5.24
C ALA A 209 25.48 46.68 -5.91
N GLU A 210 24.27 46.59 -6.45
CA GLU A 210 23.52 47.72 -7.04
C GLU A 210 23.35 48.87 -6.04
N ARG A 211 22.91 48.59 -4.80
CA ARG A 211 22.81 49.61 -3.74
C ARG A 211 24.16 50.27 -3.42
N ARG A 212 25.27 49.55 -3.54
CA ARG A 212 26.62 50.12 -3.36
C ARG A 212 26.97 51.03 -4.53
N LEU A 213 26.68 50.63 -5.77
CA LEU A 213 26.87 51.43 -6.98
C LEU A 213 26.02 52.70 -6.93
N GLU A 214 24.73 52.60 -6.60
CA GLU A 214 23.81 53.75 -6.45
C GLU A 214 24.30 54.74 -5.39
N LYS A 215 24.79 54.25 -4.24
CA LYS A 215 25.38 55.10 -3.21
C LYS A 215 26.64 55.81 -3.69
N ALA A 216 27.47 55.18 -4.51
CA ALA A 216 28.65 55.80 -5.10
C ALA A 216 28.25 56.91 -6.08
N ARG A 217 27.25 56.65 -6.95
CA ARG A 217 26.69 57.65 -7.88
C ARG A 217 26.12 58.86 -7.14
N LYS A 218 25.31 58.64 -6.08
CA LYS A 218 24.76 59.72 -5.26
C LYS A 218 25.82 60.57 -4.55
N LYS A 219 27.02 60.01 -4.32
CA LYS A 219 28.17 60.73 -3.76
C LYS A 219 29.04 61.39 -4.84
N GLY A 220 28.64 61.36 -6.11
CA GLY A 220 29.38 61.93 -7.23
C GLY A 220 30.63 61.15 -7.66
N ARG A 221 30.80 59.89 -7.24
CA ARG A 221 31.91 59.05 -7.69
C ARG A 221 31.61 58.50 -9.08
N ILE A 222 32.50 58.75 -10.04
CA ILE A 222 32.42 58.20 -11.40
C ILE A 222 32.77 56.71 -11.36
N LEU A 223 31.86 55.86 -11.82
CA LEU A 223 32.08 54.40 -11.90
C LEU A 223 32.62 54.03 -13.29
N PRO A 224 33.43 52.95 -13.42
CA PRO A 224 33.91 52.48 -14.72
C PRO A 224 32.79 52.22 -15.75
N GLN A 225 31.65 51.69 -15.28
CA GLN A 225 30.46 51.48 -16.11
C GLN A 225 29.86 52.78 -16.67
N ASP A 226 30.02 53.89 -15.96
CA ASP A 226 29.51 55.19 -16.41
C ASP A 226 30.45 55.81 -17.47
N LEU A 227 31.76 55.47 -17.44
CA LEU A 227 32.75 55.83 -18.46
C LEU A 227 32.56 55.03 -19.76
N GLU A 228 32.34 53.71 -19.64
CA GLU A 228 31.96 52.84 -20.76
C GLU A 228 30.67 53.32 -21.43
N ARG A 229 29.67 53.72 -20.64
CA ARG A 229 28.39 54.24 -21.16
C ARG A 229 28.52 55.61 -21.83
N ALA A 230 29.49 56.42 -21.42
CA ALA A 230 29.80 57.70 -22.03
C ALA A 230 30.73 57.57 -23.26
N GLY A 231 31.21 56.36 -23.58
CA GLY A 231 32.13 56.12 -24.70
C GLY A 231 33.54 56.68 -24.48
N LEU A 232 33.93 56.88 -23.21
CA LEU A 232 35.21 57.49 -22.80
C LEU A 232 36.22 56.45 -22.26
N ALA A 233 35.88 55.17 -22.33
CA ALA A 233 36.69 54.03 -21.89
C ALA A 233 36.80 52.99 -23.02
#